data_AF-A0A354GP06-F1
#
_entry.id   AF-A0A354GP06-F1
#
_cell.length_a   1.000
_cell.length_b   1.000
_cell.length_c   1.000
_cell.angle_alpha   90.00
_cell.angle_beta   90.00
_cell.angle_gamma   90.00
#
_symmetry.space_group_name_H-M   'P 1'
#
loop_
_entity.id
_entity.type
_entity.pdbx_description
1 polymer ?
#
loop_
_entity_poly.entity_id
_entity_poly.type
_entity_poly.pdbx_seq_one_letter_code
_entity_poly.pdbx_strand_id
1 'polypeptide(L)'
;MAYFVRMTPPVRTYLWNLSGLTRQGRLSLSICTIGFLRNHGDALRSEPSRRLAPGSSRFRFDHLFADAGRIWHAECIADDSAASYGLLEIVDMDCHYGP
;
A
#
# COMPACT_ATOMS: atom_id res chain seq x y z
N MET A 1 -1.78 -8.01 15.06
CA MET A 1 -3.23 -8.15 14.77
C MET A 1 -3.41 -8.37 13.28
N ALA A 2 -4.35 -9.20 12.83
CA ALA A 2 -4.62 -9.35 11.39
C ALA A 2 -5.65 -8.30 10.96
N TYR A 3 -5.21 -7.30 10.20
CA TYR A 3 -6.08 -6.21 9.75
C TYR A 3 -6.96 -6.62 8.56
N PHE A 4 -8.17 -6.08 8.50
CA PHE A 4 -8.84 -5.86 7.23
C PHE A 4 -8.17 -4.68 6.54
N VAL A 5 -7.80 -4.85 5.28
CA VAL A 5 -7.16 -3.80 4.48
C VAL A 5 -8.06 -3.50 3.29
N ARG A 6 -8.34 -2.21 3.07
CA ARG A 6 -9.08 -1.74 1.90
C ARG A 6 -8.28 -0.69 1.15
N MET A 7 -8.61 -0.53 -0.12
CA MET A 7 -8.13 0.57 -0.95
C MET A 7 -9.30 1.52 -1.23
N THR A 8 -9.02 2.82 -1.17
CA THR A 8 -10.01 3.83 -1.58
C THR A 8 -10.37 3.65 -3.07
N PRO A 9 -11.57 4.11 -3.51
CA PRO A 9 -11.92 4.08 -4.93
C PRO A 9 -10.88 4.74 -5.85
N PRO A 10 -10.30 5.92 -5.53
CA PRO A 10 -9.24 6.51 -6.34
C PRO A 10 -8.01 5.61 -6.52
N VAL A 11 -7.52 4.97 -5.44
CA VAL A 11 -6.37 4.04 -5.52
C VAL A 11 -6.68 2.84 -6.41
N ARG A 12 -7.88 2.27 -6.31
CA ARG A 12 -8.29 1.16 -7.19
C ARG A 12 -8.37 1.59 -8.65
N THR A 13 -8.91 2.78 -8.93
CA THR A 13 -8.97 3.34 -10.28
C THR A 13 -7.59 3.59 -10.84
N TYR A 14 -6.68 4.16 -10.04
CA TYR A 14 -5.27 4.35 -10.43
C TYR A 14 -4.63 3.03 -10.82
N LEU A 15 -4.71 2.03 -9.95
CA LEU A 15 -4.14 0.70 -10.20
C LEU A 15 -4.65 0.07 -11.49
N TRP A 16 -5.94 0.24 -11.82
CA TRP A 16 -6.48 -0.31 -13.06
C TRP A 16 -5.99 0.38 -14.33
N ASN A 17 -5.72 1.68 -14.24
CA ASN A 17 -5.25 2.48 -15.36
C ASN A 17 -3.71 2.59 -15.41
N LEU A 18 -3.01 1.97 -14.46
CA LEU A 18 -1.56 1.99 -14.39
C LEU A 18 -0.95 1.32 -15.64
N SER A 19 -0.26 2.14 -16.43
CA SER A 19 0.41 1.75 -17.66
C SER A 19 1.74 1.06 -17.38
N GLY A 20 2.26 0.33 -18.37
CA GLY A 20 3.53 -0.38 -18.25
C GLY A 20 3.48 -1.70 -17.48
N LEU A 21 2.51 -1.91 -16.57
CA LEU A 21 2.27 -3.21 -15.94
C LEU A 21 1.46 -4.15 -16.83
N THR A 22 1.74 -5.46 -16.71
CA THR A 22 0.85 -6.49 -17.23
C THR A 22 -0.44 -6.55 -16.42
N ARG A 23 -1.47 -7.23 -16.96
CA ARG A 23 -2.69 -7.52 -16.20
C ARG A 23 -2.40 -8.30 -14.91
N GLN A 24 -1.49 -9.28 -14.99
CA GLN A 24 -1.07 -10.05 -13.83
C GLN A 24 -0.30 -9.18 -12.84
N GLY A 25 0.59 -8.31 -13.31
CA GLY A 25 1.30 -7.34 -12.49
C GLY A 25 0.37 -6.43 -11.70
N ARG A 26 -0.70 -5.90 -12.31
CA ARG A 26 -1.71 -5.10 -11.60
C ARG A 26 -2.46 -5.89 -10.52
N LEU A 27 -2.82 -7.14 -10.80
CA LEU A 27 -3.46 -8.02 -9.81
C LEU A 27 -2.50 -8.33 -8.65
N SER A 28 -1.26 -8.69 -8.97
CA SER A 28 -0.21 -8.96 -8.00
C SER A 28 0.06 -7.74 -7.12
N LEU A 29 0.23 -6.56 -7.71
CA LEU A 29 0.39 -5.30 -6.97
C LEU A 29 -0.77 -5.10 -5.98
N SER A 30 -2.01 -5.24 -6.41
CA SER A 30 -3.15 -5.04 -5.50
C SER A 30 -3.18 -6.06 -4.35
N ILE A 31 -3.06 -7.35 -4.67
CA ILE A 31 -3.17 -8.44 -3.68
C ILE A 31 -1.98 -8.43 -2.72
N CYS A 32 -0.75 -8.28 -3.25
CA CYS A 32 0.47 -8.29 -2.46
C CYS A 32 0.57 -7.07 -1.55
N THR A 33 0.21 -5.87 -2.02
CA THR A 33 0.20 -4.67 -1.15
C THR A 33 -0.81 -4.82 -0.01
N ILE A 34 -2.02 -5.33 -0.30
CA ILE A 34 -3.03 -5.62 0.73
C ILE A 34 -2.51 -6.66 1.73
N GLY A 35 -1.93 -7.77 1.24
CA GLY A 35 -1.39 -8.83 2.09
C GLY A 35 -0.22 -8.35 2.96
N PHE A 36 0.68 -7.57 2.37
CA PHE A 36 1.82 -6.98 3.06
C PHE A 36 1.36 -6.09 4.22
N LEU A 37 0.47 -5.13 3.93
CA LEU A 37 -0.05 -4.22 4.95
C LEU A 37 -0.86 -4.96 6.02
N ARG A 38 -1.61 -6.01 5.65
CA ARG A 38 -2.35 -6.85 6.59
C ARG A 38 -1.44 -7.55 7.60
N ASN A 39 -0.28 -8.04 7.14
CA ASN A 39 0.64 -8.83 7.94
C ASN A 39 1.62 -7.96 8.75
N HIS A 40 1.98 -6.79 8.23
CA HIS A 40 3.02 -5.93 8.80
C HIS A 40 2.49 -4.58 9.31
N GLY A 41 1.17 -4.34 9.26
CA GLY A 41 0.55 -3.07 9.59
C GLY A 41 0.88 -2.56 11.00
N ASP A 42 0.97 -3.44 11.99
CA ASP A 42 1.37 -3.05 13.35
C ASP A 42 2.80 -2.52 13.42
N ALA A 43 3.75 -3.21 12.77
CA ALA A 43 5.14 -2.77 12.73
C ALA A 43 5.25 -1.42 12.02
N LEU A 44 4.64 -1.29 10.84
CA LEU A 44 4.69 -0.09 10.01
C LEU A 44 4.05 1.12 10.71
N ARG A 45 2.87 0.96 11.32
CA ARG A 45 2.16 2.07 11.98
C ARG A 45 2.86 2.49 13.28
N SER A 46 3.50 1.57 13.98
CA SER A 46 4.18 1.86 15.25
C SER A 46 5.45 2.70 15.06
N GLU A 47 5.96 2.77 13.83
CA GLU A 47 7.20 3.48 13.52
C GLU A 47 6.95 4.99 13.32
N PRO A 48 7.48 5.88 14.18
CA PRO A 48 7.22 7.32 14.08
C PRO A 48 7.79 7.96 12.82
N SER A 49 8.91 7.44 12.29
CA SER A 49 9.57 7.93 11.07
C SER A 49 8.71 7.79 9.82
N ARG A 50 7.76 6.84 9.83
CA ARG A 50 6.84 6.58 8.71
C ARG A 50 5.64 7.52 8.71
N ARG A 51 5.38 8.24 9.80
CA ARG A 51 4.22 9.12 9.93
C ARG A 51 4.40 10.35 9.04
N LEU A 52 3.34 10.75 8.33
CA LEU A 52 3.38 11.95 7.47
C LEU A 52 3.59 13.24 8.27
N ALA A 53 3.13 13.25 9.51
CA ALA A 53 3.37 14.30 10.50
C ALA A 53 3.32 13.67 11.90
N PRO A 54 3.96 14.29 12.92
CA PRO A 54 3.85 13.82 14.30
C PRO A 54 2.38 13.66 14.73
N GLY A 55 2.03 12.47 15.22
CA GLY A 55 0.66 12.16 15.67
C GLY A 55 -0.38 11.93 14.55
N SER A 56 0.01 11.97 13.28
CA SER A 56 -0.89 11.71 12.16
C SER A 56 -1.40 10.27 12.15
N SER A 57 -2.66 10.05 11.76
CA SER A 57 -3.17 8.71 11.46
C SER A 57 -2.65 8.15 10.13
N ARG A 58 -1.80 8.88 9.42
CA ARG A 58 -1.29 8.48 8.11
C ARG A 58 0.18 8.14 8.15
N PHE A 59 0.53 7.02 7.55
CA PHE A 59 1.91 6.53 7.48
C PHE A 59 2.25 5.98 6.10
N ARG A 60 3.52 6.10 5.74
CA ARG A 60 4.10 5.62 4.48
C ARG A 60 4.64 4.20 4.61
N PHE A 61 4.47 3.43 3.55
CA PHE A 61 5.14 2.15 3.39
C PHE A 61 5.38 1.85 1.93
N ASP A 62 6.39 1.04 1.68
CA ASP A 62 6.85 0.70 0.34
C ASP A 62 6.57 -0.77 0.04
N HIS A 63 6.25 -1.06 -1.21
CA HIS A 63 6.11 -2.41 -1.71
C HIS A 63 6.90 -2.57 -3.02
N LEU A 64 7.92 -3.42 -2.99
CA LEU A 64 8.69 -3.84 -4.16
C LEU A 64 8.13 -5.16 -4.71
N PHE A 65 7.92 -5.23 -6.01
CA PHE A 65 7.46 -6.47 -6.67
C PHE A 65 8.00 -6.59 -8.10
N ALA A 66 7.97 -7.82 -8.63
CA ALA A 66 8.40 -8.11 -9.99
C ALA A 66 7.20 -8.27 -10.94
N ASP A 67 7.30 -7.70 -12.14
CA ASP A 67 6.35 -7.90 -13.24
C ASP A 67 7.08 -7.88 -14.60
N ALA A 68 6.87 -8.91 -15.41
CA ALA A 68 7.47 -9.05 -16.74
C ALA A 68 8.99 -8.79 -16.78
N GLY A 69 9.73 -9.36 -15.82
CA GLY A 69 11.20 -9.22 -15.74
C GLY A 69 11.69 -7.86 -15.22
N ARG A 70 10.79 -6.98 -14.76
CA ARG A 70 11.11 -5.66 -14.18
C ARG A 70 10.76 -5.62 -12.71
N ILE A 71 11.51 -4.83 -11.94
CA ILE A 71 11.20 -4.51 -10.55
C ILE A 71 10.44 -3.18 -10.53
N TRP A 72 9.34 -3.17 -9.80
CA TRP A 72 8.47 -2.03 -9.60
C TRP A 72 8.46 -1.65 -8.12
N HIS A 73 8.39 -0.35 -7.86
CA HIS A 73 8.27 0.21 -6.52
C HIS A 73 6.92 0.92 -6.41
N ALA A 74 6.12 0.47 -5.45
CA ALA A 74 4.89 1.13 -5.05
C ALA A 74 5.07 1.83 -3.70
N GLU A 75 5.06 3.16 -3.73
CA GLU A 75 4.98 4.01 -2.55
C GLU A 75 3.52 4.14 -2.14
N CYS A 76 3.20 3.81 -0.90
CA CYS A 76 1.82 3.73 -0.42
C CYS A 76 1.64 4.59 0.83
N ILE A 77 0.45 5.19 0.97
CA ILE A 77 0.02 5.84 2.20
C ILE A 77 -1.18 5.09 2.75
N ALA A 78 -1.08 4.66 4.01
CA ALA A 78 -2.19 4.07 4.75
C ALA A 78 -2.70 5.02 5.83
N ASP A 79 -4.01 4.98 6.09
CA ASP A 79 -4.70 5.61 7.20
C ASP A 79 -5.04 4.53 8.26
N ASP A 80 -4.61 4.77 9.50
CA ASP A 80 -4.84 3.90 10.66
C ASP A 80 -5.83 4.47 11.68
N SER A 81 -6.60 5.50 11.32
CA SER A 81 -7.64 6.08 12.20
C SER A 81 -8.68 5.06 12.69
N ALA A 82 -8.89 3.98 11.93
CA ALA A 82 -9.79 2.87 12.27
C ALA A 82 -9.06 1.60 12.73
N ALA A 83 -7.77 1.68 13.06
CA ALA A 83 -6.98 0.50 13.45
C ALA A 83 -7.47 -0.16 14.74
N SER A 84 -8.10 0.59 15.65
CA SER A 84 -8.76 0.05 16.85
C SER A 84 -9.90 -0.92 16.52
N TYR A 85 -10.50 -0.80 15.33
CA TYR A 85 -11.51 -1.70 14.79
C TYR A 85 -10.91 -2.75 13.83
N GLY A 86 -9.58 -2.83 13.74
CA GLY A 86 -8.87 -3.75 12.86
C GLY A 86 -8.96 -3.40 11.38
N LEU A 87 -9.12 -2.12 11.03
CA LEU A 87 -9.13 -1.65 9.65
C LEU A 87 -7.92 -0.75 9.35
N LEU A 88 -7.24 -1.02 8.24
CA LEU A 88 -6.30 -0.10 7.60
C LEU A 88 -6.81 0.25 6.19
N GLU A 89 -6.67 1.50 5.79
CA GLU A 89 -7.09 1.97 4.48
C GLU A 89 -5.91 2.54 3.70
N ILE A 90 -5.64 1.99 2.52
CA ILE A 90 -4.69 2.57 1.57
C ILE A 90 -5.38 3.74 0.88
N VAL A 91 -4.94 4.95 1.21
CA VAL A 91 -5.53 6.21 0.74
C VAL A 91 -4.81 6.79 -0.47
N ASP A 92 -3.55 6.44 -0.67
CA ASP A 92 -2.72 6.89 -1.78
C ASP A 92 -1.75 5.79 -2.22
N MET A 93 -1.43 5.77 -3.50
CA MET A 93 -0.43 4.87 -4.07
C MET A 93 0.16 5.49 -5.32
N ASP A 94 1.48 5.53 -5.39
CA ASP A 94 2.24 5.81 -6.60
C ASP A 94 3.18 4.66 -6.92
N CYS A 95 3.20 4.23 -8.17
CA CYS A 95 3.92 3.05 -8.62
C CYS A 95 4.71 3.38 -9.87
N HIS A 96 6.02 3.18 -9.78
CA HIS A 96 6.95 3.51 -10.85
C HIS A 96 7.95 2.36 -11.07
N TYR A 97 8.58 2.42 -12.25
CA TYR A 97 9.63 1.49 -12.62
C TYR A 97 10.97 1.95 -12.04
N GLY A 98 11.70 1.02 -11.43
CA GLY A 98 12.97 1.29 -10.76
C GLY A 98 12.82 1.51 -9.25
N PRO A 99 13.93 1.44 -8.51
CA PRO A 99 14.04 1.93 -7.12
C PRO A 99 14.28 3.44 -7.06
#